data_AF-A0AAV8Y763-F1
#
_entry.id   AF-A0AAV8Y763-F1
#
_cell.length_a   1.000
_cell.length_b   1.000
_cell.length_c   1.000
_cell.angle_alpha   90.00
_cell.angle_beta   90.00
_cell.angle_gamma   90.00
#
_symmetry.space_group_name_H-M   'P 1'
#
loop_
_entity.id
_entity.type
_entity.pdbx_description
1 polymer ?
#
loop_
_entity_poly.entity_id
_entity_poly.type
_entity_poly.pdbx_seq_one_letter_code
_entity_poly.pdbx_strand_id
1 'polypeptide(L)'
;MAVSGQILETACKMEQRVNLMFLVKLGKTFAKAYAMLKEVCGNECLSLTQIFEWFKRFKEGCETTESDPRPGRPSTSKPVENIEKIGELIREDRRLSIRGLAEITGIDKECVRKIFHESFDIRKVCAKNGAKTPHSRVKEVKNEHLR
;
A
#
# COMPACT_ATOMS: atom_id res chain seq x y z
N MET A 1 5.13 46.94 33.60
CA MET A 1 6.37 46.12 33.57
C MET A 1 6.21 45.09 32.47
N ALA A 2 6.80 45.35 31.30
CA ALA A 2 7.15 44.30 30.33
C ALA A 2 8.33 43.50 30.93
N VAL A 3 8.62 42.23 30.66
CA VAL A 3 8.35 41.36 29.51
C VAL A 3 8.46 39.92 30.06
N SER A 4 7.51 39.05 29.78
CA SER A 4 7.66 37.59 29.87
C SER A 4 6.61 37.04 28.90
N GLY A 5 6.81 37.30 27.61
CA GLY A 5 7.59 36.39 26.79
C GLY A 5 6.58 35.43 26.19
N GLN A 6 6.11 35.78 24.99
CA GLN A 6 5.18 35.01 24.20
C GLN A 6 5.63 33.54 24.20
N ILE A 7 4.87 32.67 24.87
CA ILE A 7 4.97 31.23 24.66
C ILE A 7 4.47 31.04 23.23
N LEU A 8 5.43 30.82 22.33
CA LEU A 8 5.20 30.64 20.91
C LEU A 8 4.09 29.60 20.70
N GLU A 9 3.05 30.05 20.02
CA GLU A 9 2.58 29.46 18.77
C GLU A 9 2.68 27.94 18.73
N THR A 10 1.52 27.29 18.87
CA THR A 10 1.26 25.86 18.72
C THR A 10 2.27 25.17 17.81
N ALA A 11 3.31 24.57 18.41
CA ALA A 11 4.40 23.97 17.65
C ALA A 11 3.91 22.70 16.96
N CYS A 12 4.00 22.66 15.64
CA CYS A 12 3.61 21.48 14.86
C CYS A 12 4.41 20.25 15.34
N LYS A 13 3.81 19.04 15.29
CA LYS A 13 4.48 17.79 15.71
C LYS A 13 5.88 17.62 15.10
N MET A 14 6.09 18.16 13.90
CA MET A 14 7.38 18.18 13.23
C MET A 14 8.41 19.08 13.94
N GLU A 15 8.02 20.28 14.36
CA GLU A 15 8.89 21.22 15.07
C GLU A 15 9.32 20.67 16.43
N GLN A 16 8.40 20.01 17.14
CA GLN A 16 8.73 19.33 18.40
C GLN A 16 9.79 18.22 18.20
N ARG A 17 9.73 17.49 17.07
CA ARG A 17 10.74 16.49 16.72
C ARG A 17 12.09 17.11 16.33
N VAL A 18 12.08 18.24 15.61
CA VAL A 18 13.31 18.99 15.28
C VAL A 18 13.98 19.49 16.57
N ASN A 19 13.21 20.06 17.49
CA ASN A 19 13.72 20.51 18.79
C ASN A 19 14.28 19.34 19.61
N LEU A 20 13.60 18.19 19.59
CA LEU A 20 14.09 16.98 20.24
C LEU A 20 15.40 16.49 19.60
N MET A 21 15.49 16.48 18.26
CA MET A 21 16.72 16.11 17.54
C MET A 21 17.89 17.01 17.93
N PHE A 22 17.66 18.33 18.02
CA PHE A 22 18.66 19.28 18.51
C PHE A 22 19.13 18.95 19.93
N LEU A 23 18.21 18.65 20.85
CA LEU A 23 18.54 18.27 22.24
C LEU A 23 19.34 16.96 22.32
N VAL A 24 19.07 15.99 21.44
CA VAL A 24 19.86 14.76 21.32
C VAL A 24 21.26 15.06 20.80
N LYS A 25 21.41 15.89 19.76
CA LYS A 25 22.71 16.31 19.21
C LYS A 25 23.55 17.09 20.24
N LEU A 26 22.90 17.80 21.16
CA LEU A 26 23.55 18.45 22.33
C LEU A 26 23.93 17.48 23.45
N GLY A 27 23.68 16.17 23.32
CA GLY A 27 24.02 15.16 24.32
C GLY A 27 23.17 15.22 25.59
N LYS A 28 21.96 15.79 25.54
CA LYS A 28 21.07 15.82 26.72
C LYS A 28 20.52 14.42 27.00
N THR A 29 20.36 14.11 28.29
CA THR A 29 19.64 12.92 28.74
C THR A 29 18.15 13.04 28.43
N PHE A 30 17.46 11.92 28.27
CA PHE A 30 16.03 11.89 27.97
C PHE A 30 15.19 12.73 28.94
N ALA A 31 15.43 12.59 30.25
CA ALA A 31 14.70 13.35 31.28
C ALA A 31 14.85 14.86 31.11
N LYS A 32 16.06 15.33 30.78
CA LYS A 32 16.33 16.75 30.56
C LYS A 32 15.72 17.23 29.24
N ALA A 33 15.82 16.43 28.18
CA ALA A 33 15.21 16.76 26.90
C ALA A 33 13.68 16.84 27.00
N TYR A 34 13.04 15.91 27.72
CA TYR A 34 11.60 15.91 27.96
C TYR A 34 11.15 17.14 28.76
N ALA A 35 11.86 17.49 29.84
CA ALA A 35 11.53 18.68 30.63
C ALA A 35 11.60 19.97 29.80
N MET A 36 12.67 20.13 29.01
CA MET A 36 12.83 21.30 28.12
C MET A 36 11.76 21.34 27.02
N LEU A 37 11.43 20.19 26.42
CA LEU A 37 10.40 20.14 25.39
C LEU A 37 9.01 20.44 25.96
N LYS A 38 8.73 20.00 27.19
CA LYS A 38 7.47 20.28 27.88
C LYS A 38 7.31 21.74 28.29
N GLU A 39 8.41 22.40 28.66
CA GLU A 39 8.43 23.84 28.96
C GLU A 39 8.07 24.67 27.72
N VAL A 40 8.57 24.27 26.55
CA VAL A 40 8.32 24.97 25.28
C VAL A 40 6.95 24.64 24.70
N CYS A 41 6.56 23.37 24.65
CA CYS A 41 5.32 22.93 23.99
C CYS A 41 4.08 22.93 24.88
N GLY A 42 4.25 23.07 26.20
CA GLY A 42 3.16 23.09 27.18
C GLY A 42 2.23 21.87 27.05
N ASN A 43 0.93 22.13 26.91
CA ASN A 43 -0.12 21.11 26.83
C ASN A 43 -0.20 20.39 25.48
N GLU A 44 0.41 20.95 24.42
CA GLU A 44 0.43 20.34 23.09
C GLU A 44 1.68 19.48 22.83
N CYS A 45 2.45 19.20 23.87
CA CYS A 45 3.64 18.36 23.79
C CYS A 45 3.27 16.93 23.37
N LEU A 46 4.12 16.32 22.53
CA LEU A 46 4.04 14.90 22.20
C LEU A 46 3.96 14.03 23.46
N SER A 47 3.32 12.87 23.36
CA SER A 47 3.23 11.96 24.50
C SER A 47 4.63 11.46 24.91
N LEU A 48 4.78 11.09 26.18
CA LEU A 48 6.06 10.59 26.71
C LEU A 48 6.61 9.42 25.86
N THR A 49 5.73 8.50 25.45
CA THR A 49 6.07 7.36 24.59
C THR A 49 6.58 7.81 23.22
N GLN A 50 5.91 8.78 22.58
CA GLN A 50 6.34 9.31 21.29
C GLN A 50 7.70 9.99 21.38
N ILE A 51 7.92 10.83 22.40
CA ILE A 51 9.20 11.50 22.63
C ILE A 51 10.30 10.48 22.87
N PHE A 52 10.03 9.41 23.62
CA PHE A 52 10.99 8.34 23.87
C PHE A 52 11.39 7.60 22.60
N GLU A 53 10.42 7.23 21.75
CA GLU A 53 10.68 6.61 20.46
C GLU A 53 11.57 7.50 19.58
N TRP A 54 11.22 8.78 19.43
CA TRP A 54 12.02 9.72 18.65
C TRP A 54 13.41 9.95 19.24
N PHE A 55 13.53 10.08 20.56
CA PHE A 55 14.81 10.23 21.25
C PHE A 55 15.72 9.03 20.97
N LYS A 56 15.17 7.81 21.01
CA LYS A 56 15.92 6.58 20.67
C LYS A 56 16.37 6.60 19.22
N ARG A 57 15.47 6.90 18.27
CA ARG A 57 15.81 6.99 16.83
C ARG A 57 16.93 7.99 16.56
N PHE A 58 16.87 9.18 17.16
CA PHE A 58 17.91 10.20 17.01
C PHE A 58 19.24 9.78 17.64
N LYS A 59 19.20 9.06 18.77
CA LYS A 59 20.41 8.51 19.40
C LYS A 59 21.05 7.42 18.54
N GLU A 60 20.27 6.70 17.76
CA GLU A 60 20.70 5.68 16.80
C GLU A 60 21.19 6.29 15.45
N GLY A 61 21.23 7.61 15.33
CA GLY A 61 21.76 8.31 14.15
C GLY A 61 20.74 8.60 13.05
N CYS A 62 19.44 8.45 13.31
CA CYS A 62 18.40 8.87 12.38
C CYS A 62 18.34 10.41 12.29
N GLU A 63 18.37 10.98 11.09
CA GLU A 63 18.28 12.45 10.89
C GLU A 63 16.92 12.89 10.32
N THR A 64 16.02 11.96 10.03
CA THR A 64 14.70 12.28 9.49
C THR A 64 13.74 12.63 10.61
N THR A 65 13.02 13.74 10.45
CA THR A 65 11.97 14.18 11.39
C THR A 65 10.57 13.78 10.91
N GLU A 66 10.47 13.37 9.64
CA GLU A 66 9.24 12.91 9.02
C GLU A 66 8.85 11.51 9.52
N SER A 67 7.55 11.27 9.59
CA SER A 67 7.05 9.92 9.87
C SER A 67 7.44 9.02 8.70
N ASP A 68 7.83 7.79 9.02
CA ASP A 68 8.00 6.77 7.99
C ASP A 68 6.67 6.59 7.26
N PRO A 69 6.71 6.31 5.93
CA PRO A 69 5.51 5.98 5.19
C PRO A 69 4.82 4.82 5.90
N ARG A 70 3.58 5.05 6.33
CA ARG A 70 2.80 4.03 7.04
C ARG A 70 2.69 2.83 6.09
N PRO A 71 3.17 1.62 6.47
CA PRO A 71 2.92 0.45 5.67
C PRO A 71 1.40 0.32 5.58
N GLY A 72 0.86 0.52 4.38
CA GLY A 72 -0.53 0.22 4.09
C GLY A 72 -0.78 -1.26 4.36
N ARG A 73 -2.04 -1.65 4.52
CA ARG A 73 -2.40 -3.07 4.55
C ARG A 73 -1.82 -3.69 3.27
N PRO A 74 -0.88 -4.64 3.36
CA PRO A 74 -0.43 -5.35 2.18
C PRO A 74 -1.68 -6.01 1.57
N SER A 75 -1.98 -5.70 0.30
CA SER A 75 -3.01 -6.43 -0.43
C SER A 75 -2.67 -7.91 -0.31
N THR A 76 -3.61 -8.73 0.17
CA THR A 76 -3.40 -10.11 0.64
C THR A 76 -3.07 -11.13 -0.45
N SER A 77 -2.58 -10.68 -1.59
CA SER A 77 -2.15 -11.50 -2.71
C SER A 77 -0.72 -11.11 -2.96
N LYS A 78 0.22 -12.05 -2.78
CA LYS A 78 1.61 -11.88 -3.18
C LYS A 78 1.63 -11.45 -4.66
N PRO A 79 1.82 -10.16 -4.97
CA PRO A 79 1.48 -9.67 -6.30
C PRO A 79 2.47 -10.22 -7.32
N VAL A 80 3.76 -10.30 -6.98
CA VAL A 80 4.82 -10.72 -7.92
C VAL A 80 4.64 -12.18 -8.36
N GLU A 81 4.58 -13.13 -7.43
CA GLU A 81 4.39 -14.56 -7.75
C GLU A 81 3.10 -14.82 -8.54
N ASN A 82 2.03 -14.08 -8.22
CA ASN A 82 0.73 -14.24 -8.87
C ASN A 82 0.68 -13.59 -10.26
N ILE A 83 1.35 -12.45 -10.44
CA ILE A 83 1.49 -11.77 -11.73
C ILE A 83 2.32 -12.64 -12.69
N GLU A 84 3.40 -13.27 -12.21
CA GLU A 84 4.24 -14.15 -13.02
C GLU A 84 3.45 -15.36 -13.53
N LYS A 85 2.77 -16.09 -12.63
CA LYS A 85 1.93 -17.25 -13.00
C LYS A 85 0.82 -16.90 -13.98
N ILE A 86 0.11 -15.79 -13.74
CA ILE A 86 -0.94 -15.34 -14.66
C ILE A 86 -0.33 -14.90 -16.00
N GLY A 87 0.84 -14.25 -15.97
CA GLY A 87 1.56 -13.83 -17.16
C GLY A 87 2.01 -15.00 -18.03
N GLU A 88 2.48 -16.10 -17.44
CA GLU A 88 2.80 -17.34 -18.16
C GLU A 88 1.57 -17.91 -18.86
N LEU A 89 0.45 -18.06 -18.12
CA LEU A 89 -0.79 -18.60 -18.68
C LEU A 89 -1.38 -17.73 -19.81
N ILE A 90 -1.26 -16.40 -19.72
CA ILE A 90 -1.69 -15.49 -20.79
C ILE A 90 -0.81 -15.63 -22.04
N ARG A 91 0.50 -15.85 -21.87
CA ARG A 91 1.43 -16.07 -22.99
C ARG A 91 1.16 -17.41 -23.69
N GLU A 92 0.77 -18.42 -22.94
CA GLU A 92 0.39 -19.74 -23.46
C GLU A 92 -0.96 -19.70 -24.19
N ASP A 93 -2.00 -19.14 -23.57
CA ASP A 93 -3.31 -18.99 -24.19
C ASP A 93 -4.00 -17.67 -23.83
N ARG A 94 -3.99 -16.75 -24.80
CA ARG A 94 -4.61 -15.42 -24.69
C ARG A 94 -6.14 -15.46 -24.62
N ARG A 95 -6.79 -16.59 -24.93
CA ARG A 95 -8.26 -16.74 -24.91
C ARG A 95 -8.79 -17.17 -23.53
N LEU A 96 -7.92 -17.41 -22.56
CA LEU A 96 -8.32 -17.79 -21.21
C LEU A 96 -9.16 -16.71 -20.54
N SER A 97 -10.30 -17.13 -19.99
CA SER A 97 -11.18 -16.25 -19.22
C SER A 97 -10.66 -16.06 -17.80
N ILE A 98 -11.02 -14.93 -17.17
CA ILE A 98 -10.72 -14.65 -15.75
C ILE A 98 -11.16 -15.82 -14.84
N ARG A 99 -12.28 -16.47 -15.17
CA ARG A 99 -12.77 -17.64 -14.42
C ARG A 99 -11.84 -18.84 -14.55
N GLY A 100 -11.38 -19.14 -15.77
CA GLY A 100 -10.45 -20.26 -16.02
C GLY A 100 -9.11 -20.03 -15.33
N LEU A 101 -8.58 -18.80 -15.36
CA LEU A 101 -7.33 -18.48 -14.68
C LEU A 101 -7.44 -18.59 -13.16
N ALA A 102 -8.55 -18.17 -12.57
CA ALA A 102 -8.80 -18.35 -11.14
C ALA A 102 -8.86 -19.84 -10.75
N GLU A 103 -9.47 -20.68 -11.60
CA GLU A 103 -9.56 -22.12 -11.39
C GLU A 103 -8.20 -22.82 -11.53
N ILE A 104 -7.36 -22.41 -12.48
CA ILE A 104 -6.01 -22.97 -12.71
C ILE A 104 -5.04 -22.54 -11.60
N THR A 105 -5.05 -21.25 -11.24
CA THR A 105 -4.07 -20.69 -10.30
C THR A 105 -4.50 -20.80 -8.84
N GLY A 106 -5.77 -21.10 -8.57
CA GLY A 106 -6.37 -21.06 -7.23
C GLY A 106 -6.46 -19.64 -6.65
N ILE A 107 -6.21 -18.61 -7.48
CA ILE A 107 -6.25 -17.21 -7.08
C ILE A 107 -7.69 -16.70 -7.17
N ASP A 108 -8.07 -15.84 -6.23
CA ASP A 108 -9.38 -15.21 -6.23
C ASP A 108 -9.64 -14.44 -7.54
N LYS A 109 -10.87 -14.58 -8.06
CA LYS A 109 -11.30 -14.00 -9.35
C LYS A 109 -11.12 -12.48 -9.38
N GLU A 110 -11.34 -11.81 -8.27
CA GLU A 110 -11.19 -10.36 -8.17
C GLU A 110 -9.71 -9.96 -8.24
N CYS A 111 -8.82 -10.78 -7.68
CA CYS A 111 -7.38 -10.57 -7.81
C CYS A 111 -6.89 -10.77 -9.25
N VAL A 112 -7.37 -11.80 -9.95
CA VAL A 112 -7.05 -12.03 -11.38
C VAL A 112 -7.55 -10.85 -12.21
N ARG A 113 -8.78 -10.36 -11.96
CA ARG A 113 -9.34 -9.20 -12.65
C ARG A 113 -8.50 -7.94 -12.45
N LYS A 114 -8.05 -7.67 -11.21
CA LYS A 114 -7.16 -6.52 -10.92
C LYS A 114 -5.84 -6.62 -11.67
N ILE A 115 -5.20 -7.79 -11.67
CA ILE A 115 -3.94 -8.02 -12.39
C ILE A 115 -4.09 -7.78 -13.90
N PHE A 116 -5.21 -8.19 -14.51
CA PHE A 116 -5.50 -7.93 -15.93
C PHE A 116 -5.55 -6.43 -16.27
N HIS A 117 -6.19 -5.64 -15.40
CA HIS A 117 -6.37 -4.20 -15.63
C HIS A 117 -5.14 -3.37 -15.23
N GLU A 118 -4.56 -3.68 -14.06
CA GLU A 118 -3.50 -2.89 -13.45
C GLU A 118 -2.11 -3.28 -13.98
N SER A 119 -1.87 -4.57 -14.24
CA SER A 119 -0.54 -5.08 -14.61
C SER A 119 -0.39 -5.33 -16.12
N PHE A 120 -1.45 -5.71 -16.82
CA PHE A 120 -1.39 -6.08 -18.24
C PHE A 120 -2.18 -5.15 -19.19
N ASP A 121 -2.93 -4.17 -18.66
CA ASP A 121 -3.88 -3.30 -19.40
C ASP A 121 -4.73 -4.04 -20.46
N ILE A 122 -5.11 -5.29 -20.18
CA ILE A 122 -5.91 -6.10 -21.09
C ILE A 122 -7.36 -5.70 -20.92
N ARG A 123 -7.93 -5.06 -21.95
CA ARG A 123 -9.36 -4.75 -22.03
C ARG A 123 -10.08 -5.79 -22.88
N LYS A 124 -11.27 -6.21 -22.42
CA LYS A 124 -12.16 -7.06 -23.21
C LYS A 124 -12.62 -6.29 -24.44
N VAL A 125 -12.15 -6.70 -25.62
CA VAL A 125 -12.65 -6.18 -26.89
C VAL A 125 -13.86 -7.01 -27.29
N CYS A 126 -15.06 -6.42 -27.22
CA CYS A 126 -16.25 -7.03 -27.78
C CYS A 126 -16.32 -6.69 -29.28
N ALA A 127 -16.28 -7.69 -30.15
CA ALA A 127 -16.67 -7.48 -31.55
C ALA A 127 -18.17 -7.09 -31.59
N LYS A 128 -18.49 -5.90 -32.11
CA LYS A 128 -19.87 -5.56 -32.49
C LYS A 128 -20.23 -6.41 -33.70
N ASN A 129 -20.76 -7.61 -33.47
CA ASN A 129 -21.33 -8.41 -34.54
C ASN A 129 -22.65 -7.75 -34.95
N GLY A 130 -22.62 -7.08 -36.10
CA GLY A 130 -23.82 -6.70 -36.84
C GLY A 130 -24.54 -7.95 -37.35
N ALA A 131 -25.87 -7.81 -37.46
CA ALA A 131 -26.84 -8.76 -38.02
C ALA A 131 -27.11 -10.04 -37.20
N LYS A 132 -28.27 -10.04 -36.53
CA LYS A 132 -29.02 -11.24 -36.20
C LYS A 132 -29.76 -11.71 -37.46
N THR A 133 -29.67 -12.99 -37.79
CA THR A 133 -30.67 -13.73 -38.58
C THR A 133 -30.59 -15.23 -38.24
N PRO A 134 -31.66 -16.02 -38.49
CA PRO A 134 -32.31 -16.75 -37.40
C PRO A 134 -32.16 -18.28 -37.45
N HIS A 135 -32.46 -18.86 -36.29
CA HIS A 135 -32.91 -20.23 -35.99
C HIS A 135 -32.95 -21.27 -37.14
N SER A 136 -32.13 -22.32 -37.02
CA SER A 136 -32.58 -23.68 -37.32
C SER A 136 -31.90 -24.70 -36.40
N ARG A 137 -32.76 -25.54 -35.82
CA ARG A 137 -32.49 -26.76 -35.05
C ARG A 137 -32.00 -27.86 -36.01
N VAL A 138 -31.68 -29.06 -35.47
CA VAL A 138 -31.50 -30.36 -36.16
C VAL A 138 -30.02 -30.67 -36.48
N LYS A 139 -29.37 -31.77 -36.08
CA LYS A 139 -29.75 -33.12 -35.59
C LYS A 139 -28.54 -33.75 -34.85
N GLU A 140 -28.80 -34.56 -33.83
CA GLU A 140 -27.90 -35.68 -33.48
C GLU A 140 -27.76 -36.62 -34.69
N VAL A 141 -26.54 -37.08 -34.98
CA VAL A 141 -26.30 -38.32 -35.72
C VAL A 141 -25.13 -39.06 -35.07
N LYS A 142 -25.43 -40.29 -34.61
CA LYS A 142 -24.50 -41.31 -34.13
C LYS A 142 -23.57 -41.79 -35.26
N ASN A 143 -22.38 -42.25 -34.92
CA ASN A 143 -21.77 -43.54 -35.33
C ASN A 143 -20.28 -43.52 -34.94
N GLU A 144 -19.80 -44.39 -34.06
CA GLU A 144 -19.45 -45.80 -34.28
C GLU A 144 -18.47 -46.07 -35.45
N HIS A 145 -17.37 -46.73 -35.09
CA HIS A 145 -16.36 -47.42 -35.89
C HIS A 145 -15.39 -46.59 -36.75
N LEU A 146 -14.09 -46.71 -36.44
CA LEU A 146 -13.15 -47.35 -37.36
C LEU A 146 -11.89 -47.86 -36.62
N ARG A 147 -11.76 -49.19 -36.60
CA ARG A 147 -10.58 -50.07 -36.57
C ARG A 147 -9.52 -49.91 -35.47
#